data_AF-A0A8T5RC27-F1
#
_entry.id   AF-A0A8T5RC27-F1
#
_cell.length_a   1.000
_cell.length_b   1.000
_cell.length_c   1.000
_cell.angle_alpha   90.00
_cell.angle_beta   90.00
_cell.angle_gamma   90.00
#
_symmetry.space_group_name_H-M   'P 1'
#
loop_
_entity.id
_entity.type
_entity.pdbx_description
1 polymer ?
#
loop_
_entity_poly.entity_id
_entity_poly.type
_entity_poly.pdbx_seq_one_letter_code
_entity_poly.pdbx_strand_id
1 'polypeptide(L)' 'MLESKDDHSIKENNGNIKCYNCGSKIANVNLKKCLNCNTVLNPNDLKWRNSFIYFISLLCLIPILIAIVSSLLSQS' A
#
# COMPACT_ATOMS: atom_id res chain seq x y z
N MET A 1 9.78 42.43 24.77
CA MET A 1 10.80 41.64 24.04
C MET A 1 10.06 40.55 23.29
N LEU A 2 10.25 40.50 21.97
CA LEU A 2 9.59 39.54 21.08
C LEU A 2 10.04 38.11 21.42
N GLU A 3 9.12 37.22 21.75
CA GLU A 3 9.34 35.78 21.66
C GLU A 3 9.06 35.33 20.23
N SER A 4 10.15 35.05 19.51
CA SER A 4 10.15 34.33 18.24
C SER A 4 11.15 33.19 18.39
N LYS A 5 10.65 31.95 18.29
CA LYS A 5 11.24 30.90 17.45
C LYS A 5 10.46 29.59 17.61
N ASP A 6 9.69 29.29 16.57
CA ASP A 6 9.49 27.94 16.08
C ASP A 6 10.80 27.16 16.10
N ASP A 7 10.77 25.91 16.54
CA ASP A 7 11.50 24.86 15.84
C ASP A 7 10.87 23.50 16.15
N HIS A 8 9.91 23.15 15.29
CA HIS A 8 9.36 21.82 15.13
C HIS A 8 10.54 20.90 14.84
N SER A 9 11.11 20.33 15.90
CA SER A 9 12.26 19.44 15.87
C SER A 9 11.89 18.20 15.07
N ILE A 10 12.03 18.30 13.75
CA ILE A 10 12.16 17.18 12.84
C ILE A 10 13.41 16.48 13.34
N LYS A 11 13.21 15.45 14.16
CA LYS A 11 14.23 14.46 14.44
C LYS A 11 14.63 13.90 13.08
N GLU A 12 15.67 14.47 12.48
CA GLU A 12 16.51 13.79 11.51
C GLU A 12 17.08 12.57 12.24
N ASN A 13 16.26 11.52 12.31
CA ASN A 13 16.74 10.18 12.50
C ASN A 13 17.60 9.92 11.27
N ASN A 14 18.88 10.26 11.41
CA ASN A 14 19.98 9.81 10.57
C ASN A 14 20.18 8.28 10.77
N GLY A 15 19.06 7.56 10.80
CA GLY A 15 18.99 6.13 10.83
C GLY A 15 19.41 5.68 9.45
N ASN A 16 20.49 4.90 9.40
CA ASN A 16 20.87 4.13 8.23
C ASN A 16 19.74 3.13 7.91
N ILE A 17 18.63 3.60 7.35
CA ILE A 17 17.55 2.74 6.88
C ILE A 17 18.09 2.03 5.65
N LYS A 18 18.24 0.71 5.75
CA LYS A 18 18.66 -0.13 4.63
C LYS A 18 17.41 -0.61 3.91
N CYS A 19 17.49 -0.72 2.58
CA CYS A 19 16.45 -1.38 1.82
C CYS A 19 16.38 -2.85 2.25
N TYR A 20 15.19 -3.32 2.62
CA TYR A 20 14.98 -4.70 3.05
C TYR A 20 15.25 -5.71 1.93
N ASN A 21 15.17 -5.30 0.66
CA ASN A 21 15.37 -6.19 -0.48
C ASN A 21 16.84 -6.28 -0.90
N CYS A 22 17.51 -5.14 -1.14
CA CYS A 22 18.89 -5.13 -1.66
C CYS A 22 19.95 -4.65 -0.67
N GLY A 23 19.58 -4.32 0.57
CA GLY A 23 20.51 -3.87 1.61
C GLY A 23 21.12 -2.48 1.39
N SER A 24 20.80 -1.79 0.28
CA SER A 24 21.34 -0.46 -0.02
C SER A 24 20.89 0.57 1.02
N LYS A 25 21.79 1.48 1.41
CA LYS A 25 21.44 2.59 2.31
C LYS A 25 20.45 3.54 1.63
N ILE A 26 19.38 3.88 2.33
CA ILE A 26 18.36 4.83 1.89
C ILE A 26 18.69 6.16 2.55
N ALA A 27 19.19 7.11 1.74
CA ALA A 27 19.58 8.42 2.23
C ALA A 27 18.38 9.30 2.63
N ASN A 28 17.16 8.95 2.20
CA ASN A 28 15.97 9.74 2.47
C ASN A 28 14.77 8.86 2.82
N VAL A 29 14.25 9.04 4.03
CA VAL A 29 13.14 8.24 4.59
C VAL A 29 11.80 8.47 3.87
N ASN A 30 11.70 9.53 3.05
CA ASN A 30 10.50 9.85 2.26
C ASN A 30 10.45 9.15 0.89
N LEU A 31 11.43 8.31 0.54
CA LEU A 31 11.44 7.60 -0.74
C LEU A 31 10.40 6.47 -0.75
N LYS A 32 9.43 6.55 -1.68
CA LYS A 32 8.43 5.49 -1.90
C LYS A 32 9.05 4.19 -2.43
N LYS A 33 10.16 4.29 -3.17
CA LYS A 33 10.88 3.18 -3.80
C LYS A 33 12.38 3.27 -3.51
N CYS A 34 13.04 2.12 -3.42
CA CYS A 34 14.48 2.03 -3.35
C CYS A 34 15.11 2.40 -4.70
N LEU A 35 16.06 3.33 -4.73
CA LEU A 35 16.75 3.77 -5.95
C LEU A 35 17.58 2.65 -6.61
N ASN A 36 18.04 1.65 -5.84
CA ASN A 36 18.92 0.60 -6.34
C ASN A 36 18.17 -0.60 -6.94
N CYS A 37 17.12 -1.07 -6.26
CA CYS A 37 16.35 -2.27 -6.69
C CYS A 37 14.90 -1.96 -7.06
N ASN A 38 14.52 -0.69 -7.06
CA ASN A 38 13.17 -0.19 -7.38
C ASN A 38 12.02 -0.78 -6.54
N THR A 39 12.35 -1.48 -5.46
CA THR A 39 11.40 -2.10 -4.54
C THR A 39 10.68 -1.03 -3.71
N VAL A 40 9.38 -1.21 -3.50
CA VAL A 40 8.54 -0.28 -2.73
C VAL A 40 8.91 -0.35 -1.25
N LEU A 41 9.36 0.74 -0.67
CA LEU A 41 9.83 0.80 0.73
C LEU A 41 8.67 0.96 1.71
N ASN A 42 7.59 1.62 1.29
CA ASN A 42 6.38 1.77 2.08
C ASN A 42 5.19 1.12 1.34
N PRO A 43 4.89 -0.16 1.60
CA PRO A 43 3.78 -0.85 0.97
C PRO A 43 2.41 -0.31 1.41
N ASN A 44 2.33 0.50 2.47
CA ASN A 44 1.06 1.10 2.91
C ASN A 44 0.56 2.22 1.97
N ASP A 45 1.43 2.77 1.12
CA ASP A 45 1.06 3.76 0.11
C ASP A 45 0.49 3.11 -1.16
N LEU A 46 0.69 1.80 -1.33
CA LEU A 46 0.00 1.03 -2.35
C LEU A 46 -1.45 0.82 -1.90
N LYS A 47 -2.42 1.23 -2.74
CA LYS A 47 -3.86 0.94 -2.56
C LYS A 47 -4.21 -0.54 -2.76
N TRP A 48 -3.33 -1.45 -2.33
CA TRP A 48 -3.48 -2.90 -2.45
C TRP A 48 -4.70 -3.39 -1.69
N ARG A 49 -5.02 -2.76 -0.55
CA ARG A 49 -6.20 -3.10 0.26
C ARG A 49 -7.50 -2.99 -0.54
N ASN A 50 -7.67 -1.90 -1.30
CA ASN A 50 -8.86 -1.74 -2.13
C ASN A 50 -8.89 -2.76 -3.26
N SER A 51 -7.77 -2.99 -3.94
CA SER A 51 -7.70 -4.01 -5.00
C SER A 51 -8.01 -5.42 -4.47
N PHE A 52 -7.53 -5.75 -3.27
CA PHE A 52 -7.79 -7.02 -2.62
C PHE A 52 -9.27 -7.17 -2.25
N ILE A 53 -9.89 -6.14 -1.67
CA ILE A 53 -11.32 -6.17 -1.34
C ILE A 53 -12.16 -6.36 -2.62
N TYR A 54 -11.86 -5.64 -3.70
CA TYR A 54 -12.57 -5.83 -4.97
C TYR A 54 -12.44 -7.25 -5.51
N PHE A 55 -11.24 -7.83 -5.45
CA PHE A 55 -10.99 -9.19 -5.91
C PHE A 55 -11.81 -10.22 -5.12
N ILE A 56 -11.81 -10.13 -3.80
CA ILE A 56 -12.60 -11.03 -2.94
C ILE A 56 -14.10 -10.84 -3.18
N SER A 57 -14.58 -9.60 -3.29
CA SER A 57 -15.99 -9.33 -3.59
C SER A 57 -16.42 -9.93 -4.93
N LEU A 58 -15.57 -9.86 -5.96
CA LEU A 58 -15.84 -10.46 -7.26
C LEU A 58 -15.93 -11.98 -7.18
N LEU A 59 -15.01 -12.62 -6.44
CA LEU A 59 -15.01 -14.07 -6.21
C LEU A 59 -16.29 -14.54 -5.50
N CYS A 60 -16.87 -13.72 -4.63
CA CYS A 60 -18.14 -14.04 -3.97
C CYS A 60 -19.36 -13.79 -4.86
N LEU A 61 -19.33 -12.78 -5.74
CA LEU A 61 -20.47 -12.43 -6.60
C LEU A 61 -20.68 -13.41 -7.77
N ILE A 62 -19.60 -13.92 -8.36
CA ILE A 62 -19.67 -14.86 -9.50
C ILE A 62 -20.51 -16.12 -9.19
N PRO A 63 -20.26 -16.88 -8.10
CA PRO A 63 -21.04 -18.09 -7.83
C PRO A 63 -22.52 -17.78 -7.51
N ILE A 64 -22.81 -16.64 -6.89
CA ILE A 64 -24.18 -16.19 -6.63
C ILE A 64 -24.90 -15.92 -7.96
N LEU A 65 -24.25 -15.20 -8.88
CA LEU A 65 -24.79 -14.94 -10.23
C LEU A 65 -25.04 -16.23 -11.00
N ILE A 66 -24.10 -17.17 -10.98
CA ILE A 66 -24.25 -18.48 -11.65
C ILE A 66 -25.45 -19.25 -11.07
N ALA A 67 -25.61 -19.27 -9.75
CA ALA A 67 -26.72 -19.96 -9.10
C ALA A 67 -28.08 -19.36 -9.48
N ILE A 68 -28.19 -18.02 -9.53
CA ILE A 68 -29.41 -17.31 -9.93
C ILE A 68 -29.76 -17.64 -11.39
N VAL A 69 -28.80 -17.52 -12.31
CA VAL A 69 -29.01 -17.82 -13.73
C VAL A 69 -29.42 -19.27 -13.94
N SER A 70 -28.76 -20.22 -13.26
CA SER A 70 -29.07 -21.65 -13.36
C SER A 70 -30.47 -21.98 -12.84
N SER A 71 -30.91 -21.31 -11.78
CA SER A 71 -32.24 -21.47 -11.21
C SER A 71 -33.33 -20.95 -12.14
N LEU A 72 -33.08 -19.81 -12.80
CA LEU A 72 -33.99 -19.23 -13.79
C LEU A 72 -34.10 -20.09 -15.06
N LEU A 73 -32.97 -20.62 -15.55
CA LEU A 73 -32.96 -21.54 -16.71
C LEU A 73 -33.63 -22.89 -16.43
N SER A 74 -33.62 -23.38 -15.19
CA SER A 74 -34.30 -24.63 -14.84
C SER A 74 -35.83 -24.49 -14.75
N GLN A 75 -36.36 -23.26 -14.72
CA GLN A 75 -37.81 -23.00 -14.64
C GLN A 75 -38.45 -22.69 -16.00
N SER A 76 -37.67 -22.54 -17.07
CA SER A 76 -38.14 -22.39 -18.46
C SER A 76 -38.22 -23.72 -19.18
#